data_AF-A0A1F8V7Y1-F1
#
_entry.id   AF-A0A1F8V7Y1-F1
#
_cell.length_a   1.000
_cell.length_b   1.000
_cell.length_c   1.000
_cell.angle_alpha   90.00
_cell.angle_beta   90.00
_cell.angle_gamma   90.00
#
_symmetry.space_group_name_H-M   'P 1'
#
loop_
_entity.id
_entity.type
_entity.pdbx_description
1 polymer ?
#
loop_
_entity_poly.entity_id
_entity_poly.type
_entity_poly.pdbx_seq_one_letter_code
_entity_poly.pdbx_strand_id
1 'polypeptide(L)'
;MNKTEFLNALKNKISTLPQYEIDKFINYYSEILDDKIEDGMTEEEAVAGLEDVTKIAEKIMYEMPLPVLIKSRFNIDQTVITVLIIVFGFPIWFPLLMASLGILFGIYMAILGVIIACYAVVFGLGVGGIASTVASIYAFTLSPTTGLVALGGGLICIALSIFAVFPAMTVTKAMCKLTAWIGRQIKSIFIKKEKKV
;
A
#
# COMPACT_ATOMS: atom_id res chain seq x y z
N MET A 1 52.66 -17.55 27.82
CA MET A 1 51.31 -16.97 28.02
C MET A 1 50.47 -18.10 28.55
N ASN A 2 49.72 -17.89 29.63
CA ASN A 2 48.80 -18.93 30.12
C ASN A 2 47.52 -18.98 29.26
N LYS A 3 46.67 -19.98 29.49
CA LYS A 3 45.40 -20.14 28.76
C LYS A 3 44.52 -18.87 28.82
N THR A 4 44.39 -18.29 30.01
CA THR A 4 43.54 -17.12 30.26
C THR A 4 44.05 -15.86 29.56
N GLU A 5 45.37 -15.66 29.54
CA GLU A 5 46.04 -14.56 28.84
C GLU A 5 45.86 -14.67 27.33
N PHE A 6 45.98 -15.89 26.78
CA PHE A 6 45.75 -16.15 25.36
C PHE A 6 44.32 -15.81 24.94
N LEU A 7 43.31 -16.33 25.66
CA LEU A 7 41.91 -16.09 25.34
C LEU A 7 41.52 -14.62 25.48
N ASN A 8 42.03 -13.93 26.50
CA ASN A 8 41.81 -12.49 26.67
C ASN A 8 42.48 -11.67 25.56
N ALA A 9 43.71 -12.03 25.16
CA ALA A 9 44.40 -11.38 24.05
C ALA A 9 43.67 -11.59 22.71
N LEU A 10 43.14 -12.80 22.48
CA LEU A 10 42.35 -13.11 21.29
C LEU A 10 41.05 -12.29 21.27
N LYS A 11 40.30 -12.27 22.38
CA LYS A 11 39.07 -11.49 22.56
C LYS A 11 39.26 -10.01 22.25
N ASN A 12 40.36 -9.43 22.73
CA ASN A 12 40.69 -8.03 22.46
C ASN A 12 41.01 -7.76 20.98
N LYS A 13 41.65 -8.69 20.28
CA LYS A 13 41.95 -8.52 18.84
C LYS A 13 40.73 -8.70 17.94
N ILE A 14 39.75 -9.50 18.36
CA ILE A 14 38.50 -9.73 17.61
C ILE A 14 37.30 -8.93 18.14
N SER A 15 37.53 -7.87 18.91
CA SER A 15 36.47 -7.07 19.55
C SER A 15 35.58 -6.31 18.55
N THR A 16 35.95 -6.26 17.28
CA THR A 16 35.20 -5.63 16.18
C THR A 16 34.03 -6.47 15.69
N LEU A 17 33.91 -7.70 16.17
CA LEU A 17 32.91 -8.68 15.73
C LEU A 17 31.66 -8.64 16.61
N PRO A 18 30.52 -9.17 16.12
CA PRO A 18 29.34 -9.37 16.96
C PRO A 18 29.67 -10.26 18.16
N GLN A 19 29.13 -9.94 19.33
CA GLN A 19 29.43 -10.64 20.60
C GLN A 19 29.26 -12.17 20.49
N TYR A 20 28.24 -12.65 19.76
CA TYR A 20 28.01 -14.09 19.59
C TYR A 20 29.14 -14.81 18.82
N GLU A 21 29.78 -14.14 17.85
CA GLU A 21 30.92 -14.72 17.12
C GLU A 21 32.17 -14.74 18.00
N ILE A 22 32.40 -13.66 18.76
CA ILE A 22 33.49 -13.60 19.74
C ILE A 22 33.38 -14.79 20.70
N ASP A 23 32.21 -14.99 21.31
CA ASP A 23 32.00 -16.07 22.28
C ASP A 23 32.19 -17.45 21.64
N LYS A 24 31.78 -17.62 20.38
CA LYS A 24 31.98 -18.87 19.62
C LYS A 24 33.46 -19.19 19.40
N PHE A 25 34.26 -18.21 18.95
CA PHE A 25 35.69 -18.42 18.73
C PHE A 25 36.44 -18.64 20.05
N ILE A 26 36.10 -17.89 21.10
CA ILE A 26 36.71 -18.07 22.42
C ILE A 26 36.41 -19.46 22.99
N ASN A 27 35.17 -19.95 22.85
CA ASN A 27 34.81 -21.30 23.28
C ASN A 27 35.57 -22.38 22.49
N TYR A 28 35.65 -22.24 21.16
CA TYR A 28 36.38 -23.19 20.30
C TYR A 28 37.86 -23.30 20.67
N TYR A 29 38.55 -22.18 20.87
CA TYR A 29 39.95 -22.20 21.28
C TYR A 29 40.13 -22.62 22.75
N SER A 30 39.15 -22.36 23.62
CA SER A 30 39.17 -22.90 24.98
C SER A 30 39.11 -24.42 24.96
N GLU A 31 38.21 -25.02 24.18
CA GLU A 31 38.03 -26.47 24.06
C GLU A 31 39.30 -27.15 23.54
N ILE A 32 39.92 -26.60 22.48
CA ILE A 32 41.22 -27.10 21.97
C ILE A 32 42.33 -27.04 23.03
N LEU A 33 42.38 -25.96 23.81
CA LEU A 33 43.37 -25.82 24.87
C LEU A 33 43.09 -26.79 26.02
N ASP A 34 41.82 -27.02 26.36
CA ASP A 34 41.39 -27.99 27.37
C ASP A 34 41.77 -29.42 26.97
N ASP A 35 41.51 -29.83 25.73
CA ASP A 35 41.89 -31.15 25.22
C ASP A 35 43.41 -31.39 25.34
N LYS A 36 44.22 -30.39 24.98
CA LYS A 36 45.69 -30.49 25.08
C LYS A 36 46.19 -30.58 26.52
N ILE A 37 45.52 -29.91 27.45
CA ILE A 37 45.84 -29.97 28.88
C ILE A 37 45.43 -31.33 29.44
N GLU A 38 44.29 -31.89 29.00
CA GLU A 38 43.83 -33.23 29.38
C GLU A 38 44.76 -34.34 28.86
N ASP A 39 45.36 -34.15 27.68
CA ASP A 39 46.42 -35.01 27.11
C ASP A 39 47.77 -34.91 27.86
N GLY A 40 47.86 -34.12 28.93
CA GLY A 40 49.00 -34.05 29.83
C GLY A 40 50.02 -32.95 29.48
N MET A 41 49.71 -32.01 28.59
CA MET A 41 50.55 -30.83 28.34
C MET A 41 50.34 -29.76 29.42
N THR A 42 51.39 -29.01 29.74
CA THR A 42 51.25 -27.81 30.60
C THR A 42 50.53 -26.69 29.83
N GLU A 43 49.88 -25.75 30.56
CA GLU A 43 49.14 -24.65 29.91
C GLU A 43 50.01 -23.82 28.97
N GLU A 44 51.27 -23.58 29.34
CA GLU A 44 52.22 -22.83 28.50
C GLU A 44 52.61 -23.61 27.24
N GLU A 45 52.74 -24.93 27.32
CA GLU A 45 53.05 -25.79 26.17
C GLU A 45 51.86 -25.91 25.21
N ALA A 46 50.64 -26.02 25.75
CA ALA A 46 49.42 -26.07 24.96
C ALA A 46 49.22 -24.79 24.12
N VAL A 47 49.49 -23.62 24.73
CA VAL A 47 49.45 -22.31 24.06
C VAL A 47 50.63 -22.12 23.10
N ALA A 48 51.84 -22.57 23.45
CA ALA A 48 53.00 -22.51 22.55
C ALA A 48 52.83 -23.40 21.31
N GLY A 49 52.02 -24.46 21.41
CA GLY A 49 51.62 -25.32 20.30
C GLY A 49 50.52 -24.75 19.39
N LEU A 50 50.06 -23.52 19.63
CA LEU A 50 49.15 -22.78 18.75
C LEU A 50 49.92 -21.72 17.94
N GLU A 51 49.33 -21.28 16.82
CA GLU A 51 49.85 -20.13 16.08
C GLU A 51 49.75 -18.84 16.90
N ASP A 52 50.53 -17.81 16.50
CA ASP A 52 50.50 -16.50 17.14
C ASP A 52 49.07 -15.92 17.19
N VAL A 53 48.69 -15.39 18.36
CA VAL A 53 47.35 -14.81 18.62
C VAL A 53 46.96 -13.78 17.56
N THR A 54 47.92 -13.03 17.03
CA THR A 54 47.70 -12.03 15.97
C THR A 54 47.32 -12.68 14.65
N LYS A 55 48.02 -13.74 14.26
CA LYS A 55 47.73 -14.48 13.02
C LYS A 55 46.37 -15.17 13.09
N ILE A 56 46.03 -15.73 14.24
CA ILE A 56 44.73 -16.33 14.49
C ILE A 56 43.62 -15.28 14.35
N ALA A 57 43.79 -14.10 14.98
CA ALA A 57 42.82 -13.02 14.87
C ALA A 57 42.67 -12.49 13.43
N GLU A 58 43.78 -12.33 12.69
CA GLU A 58 43.75 -11.94 11.27
C GLU A 58 43.03 -12.97 10.42
N LYS A 59 43.29 -14.26 10.63
CA LYS A 59 42.62 -15.35 9.90
C LYS A 59 41.12 -15.37 10.16
N ILE A 60 40.71 -15.24 11.42
CA ILE A 60 39.30 -15.14 11.81
C ILE A 60 38.64 -13.93 11.13
N MET A 61 39.31 -12.78 11.09
CA MET A 61 38.79 -11.59 10.42
C MET A 61 38.73 -11.74 8.89
N TYR A 62 39.67 -12.45 8.28
CA TYR A 62 39.74 -12.67 6.83
C TYR A 62 38.72 -13.69 6.33
N GLU A 63 38.47 -14.76 7.09
CA GLU A 63 37.53 -15.82 6.73
C GLU A 63 36.05 -15.42 6.93
N MET A 64 35.83 -14.24 7.51
CA MET A 64 34.48 -13.79 7.85
C MET A 64 33.75 -13.15 6.70
N PRO A 65 32.44 -13.39 6.56
CA PRO A 65 31.65 -12.72 5.53
C PRO A 65 31.64 -11.20 5.75
N LEU A 66 31.92 -10.43 4.69
CA LEU A 66 31.78 -8.97 4.67
C LEU A 66 30.45 -8.46 5.29
N PRO A 67 29.29 -9.11 5.08
CA PRO A 67 28.04 -8.72 5.73
C PRO A 67 28.10 -8.69 7.27
N VAL A 68 28.86 -9.60 7.89
CA VAL A 68 29.01 -9.68 9.36
C VAL A 68 29.83 -8.51 9.88
N LEU A 69 30.90 -8.15 9.16
CA LEU A 69 31.77 -7.01 9.47
C LEU A 69 31.06 -5.66 9.26
N ILE A 70 30.19 -5.56 8.25
CA ILE A 70 29.41 -4.33 7.99
C ILE A 70 28.31 -4.16 9.04
N LYS A 71 27.64 -5.26 9.42
CA LYS A 71 26.56 -5.25 10.42
C LYS A 71 27.08 -4.86 11.82
N SER A 72 28.31 -5.21 12.19
CA SER A 72 28.91 -4.76 13.46
C SER A 72 29.28 -3.28 13.45
N ARG A 73 29.67 -2.73 12.30
CA ARG A 73 30.04 -1.31 12.13
C ARG A 73 28.83 -0.38 12.10
N PHE A 74 27.70 -0.88 11.60
CA PHE A 74 26.47 -0.12 11.43
C PHE A 74 25.31 -0.84 12.13
N ASN A 75 25.14 -0.57 13.42
CA ASN A 75 23.92 -0.92 14.16
C ASN A 75 22.77 0.02 13.75
N ILE A 76 22.43 0.05 12.47
CA ILE A 76 21.29 0.81 11.99
C ILE A 76 20.07 -0.04 12.30
N ASP A 77 19.26 0.45 13.25
CA ASP A 77 17.98 -0.16 13.59
C ASP A 77 17.13 -0.27 12.32
N GLN A 78 16.66 -1.48 12.03
CA GLN A 78 15.80 -1.78 10.87
C GLN A 78 14.55 -0.89 10.87
N THR A 79 14.12 -0.44 12.05
CA THR A 79 13.03 0.52 12.23
C THR A 79 13.36 1.88 11.59
N VAL A 80 14.59 2.38 11.76
CA VAL A 80 15.04 3.67 11.20
C VAL A 80 15.14 3.59 9.69
N ILE A 81 15.65 2.47 9.14
CA ILE A 81 15.70 2.24 7.69
C ILE A 81 14.29 2.22 7.11
N THR A 82 13.36 1.51 7.77
CA THR A 82 11.97 1.40 7.32
C THR A 82 11.27 2.76 7.34
N VAL A 83 11.42 3.54 8.41
CA VAL A 83 10.87 4.89 8.51
C VAL A 83 11.46 5.80 7.43
N LEU A 84 12.77 5.75 7.20
CA LEU A 84 13.42 6.55 6.17
C LEU A 84 12.91 6.20 4.76
N ILE A 85 12.75 4.91 4.45
CA ILE A 85 12.19 4.45 3.17
C ILE A 85 10.73 4.89 3.02
N ILE A 86 9.93 4.81 4.08
CA ILE A 86 8.52 5.25 4.05
C ILE A 86 8.43 6.76 3.84
N VAL A 87 9.27 7.55 4.51
CA VAL A 87 9.26 9.02 4.41
C VAL A 87 9.75 9.48 3.04
N PHE A 88 10.81 8.90 2.50
CA PHE A 88 11.27 9.21 1.13
C PHE A 88 10.36 8.60 0.05
N GLY A 89 9.67 7.50 0.35
CA GLY A 89 8.67 6.90 -0.52
C GLY A 89 7.32 7.63 -0.49
N PHE A 90 7.01 8.34 0.59
CA PHE A 90 5.75 9.06 0.80
C PHE A 90 5.40 10.02 -0.33
N PRO A 91 6.33 10.88 -0.82
CA PRO A 91 6.09 11.72 -1.99
C PRO A 91 5.66 10.98 -3.26
N ILE A 92 5.88 9.66 -3.35
CA ILE A 92 5.56 8.85 -4.54
C ILE A 92 4.25 8.08 -4.32
N TRP A 93 4.12 7.31 -3.23
CA TRP A 93 2.94 6.47 -3.02
C TRP A 93 1.72 7.25 -2.51
N PHE A 94 1.92 8.32 -1.74
CA PHE A 94 0.83 9.14 -1.21
C PHE A 94 0.02 9.85 -2.31
N PRO A 95 0.62 10.59 -3.26
CA PRO A 95 -0.16 11.20 -4.34
C PRO A 95 -0.80 10.16 -5.25
N LEU A 96 -0.18 8.99 -5.42
CA LEU A 96 -0.78 7.89 -6.18
C LEU A 96 -2.07 7.37 -5.51
N LEU A 97 -2.05 7.24 -4.18
CA LEU A 97 -3.22 6.86 -3.39
C LEU A 97 -4.32 7.93 -3.46
N MET A 98 -3.94 9.21 -3.31
CA MET A 98 -4.89 10.32 -3.46
C MET A 98 -5.49 10.40 -4.87
N ALA A 99 -4.69 10.19 -5.91
CA ALA A 99 -5.17 10.17 -7.30
C ALA A 99 -6.16 9.02 -7.51
N SER A 100 -5.86 7.82 -6.99
CA SER A 100 -6.76 6.67 -7.05
C SER A 100 -8.11 6.96 -6.37
N LEU A 101 -8.09 7.55 -5.17
CA LEU A 101 -9.30 7.98 -4.47
C LEU A 101 -10.07 9.06 -5.25
N GLY A 102 -9.36 10.03 -5.84
CA GLY A 102 -9.95 11.08 -6.66
C GLY A 102 -10.67 10.52 -7.89
N ILE A 103 -10.09 9.51 -8.55
CA ILE A 103 -10.73 8.83 -9.69
C ILE A 103 -12.01 8.11 -9.24
N LEU A 104 -11.95 7.36 -8.14
CA LEU A 104 -13.12 6.65 -7.60
C LEU A 104 -14.24 7.63 -7.23
N PHE A 105 -13.89 8.73 -6.56
CA PHE A 105 -14.82 9.79 -6.20
C PHE A 105 -15.41 10.49 -7.43
N GLY A 106 -14.58 10.77 -8.44
CA GLY A 106 -15.02 11.35 -9.70
C GLY A 106 -16.01 10.47 -10.46
N ILE A 107 -15.75 9.16 -10.53
CA ILE A 107 -16.68 8.19 -11.13
C ILE A 107 -18.01 8.18 -10.37
N TYR A 108 -17.97 8.18 -9.03
CA TYR A 108 -19.17 8.22 -8.20
C TYR A 108 -19.99 9.50 -8.43
N MET A 109 -19.34 10.66 -8.41
CA MET A 109 -20.00 11.95 -8.66
C MET A 109 -20.54 12.06 -10.08
N ALA A 110 -19.85 11.52 -11.08
CA ALA A 110 -20.33 11.49 -12.46
C ALA A 110 -21.62 10.66 -12.58
N ILE A 111 -21.67 9.48 -11.94
CA ILE A 111 -22.87 8.63 -11.92
C ILE A 111 -24.04 9.38 -11.26
N LEU A 112 -23.82 10.03 -10.12
CA LEU A 112 -24.84 10.85 -9.46
C LEU A 112 -25.30 12.01 -10.35
N GLY A 113 -24.37 12.70 -11.02
CA GLY A 113 -24.68 13.80 -11.93
C GLY A 113 -25.58 13.37 -13.08
N VAL A 114 -25.31 12.21 -13.70
CA VAL A 114 -26.16 11.65 -14.77
C VAL A 114 -27.57 11.34 -14.26
N ILE A 115 -27.68 10.75 -13.06
CA ILE A 115 -28.98 10.44 -12.44
C ILE A 115 -29.76 11.74 -12.20
N ILE A 116 -29.14 12.73 -11.55
CA ILE A 116 -29.76 14.02 -11.25
C ILE A 116 -30.19 14.73 -12.54
N ALA A 117 -29.33 14.77 -13.57
CA ALA A 117 -29.64 15.37 -14.85
C ALA A 117 -30.85 14.70 -15.52
N CYS A 118 -30.93 13.37 -15.47
CA CYS A 118 -32.05 12.63 -16.04
C CYS A 118 -33.38 12.98 -15.35
N TYR A 119 -33.40 13.04 -14.01
CA TYR A 119 -34.58 13.47 -13.27
C TYR A 119 -34.90 14.95 -13.45
N ALA A 120 -33.89 15.81 -13.58
CA ALA A 120 -34.09 17.24 -13.83
C ALA A 120 -34.77 17.49 -15.18
N VAL A 121 -34.43 16.73 -16.23
CA VAL A 121 -35.11 16.81 -17.53
C VAL A 121 -36.58 16.39 -17.41
N VAL A 122 -36.85 15.26 -16.74
CA VAL A 122 -38.23 14.79 -16.49
C VAL A 122 -39.04 15.86 -15.74
N PHE A 123 -38.48 16.41 -14.67
CA PHE A 123 -39.13 17.44 -13.88
C PHE A 123 -39.35 18.74 -14.67
N GLY A 124 -38.35 19.17 -15.43
CA GLY A 124 -38.43 20.35 -16.28
C GLY A 124 -39.50 20.24 -17.36
N LEU A 125 -39.59 19.07 -18.03
CA LEU A 125 -40.65 18.80 -19.00
C LEU A 125 -42.04 18.76 -18.36
N GLY A 126 -42.15 18.17 -17.16
CA GLY A 126 -43.41 18.11 -16.42
C GLY A 126 -43.90 19.50 -16.00
N VAL A 127 -43.05 20.27 -15.32
CA VAL A 127 -43.38 21.63 -14.86
C VAL A 127 -43.60 22.58 -16.04
N GLY A 128 -42.74 22.52 -17.06
CA GLY A 128 -42.88 23.32 -18.27
C GLY A 128 -44.15 22.99 -19.05
N GLY A 129 -44.52 21.70 -19.11
CA GLY A 129 -45.78 21.24 -19.69
C GLY A 129 -47.00 21.78 -18.94
N ILE A 130 -47.01 21.69 -17.61
CA ILE A 130 -48.11 22.22 -16.79
C ILE A 130 -48.20 23.76 -16.94
N ALA A 131 -47.07 24.45 -16.85
CA ALA A 131 -47.01 25.91 -16.96
C ALA A 131 -47.51 26.39 -18.34
N SER A 132 -47.14 25.71 -19.43
CA SER A 132 -47.61 26.04 -20.77
C SER A 132 -49.09 25.73 -20.98
N THR A 133 -49.62 24.65 -20.39
CA THR A 133 -51.07 24.40 -20.38
C THR A 133 -51.83 25.47 -19.60
N VAL A 134 -51.34 25.92 -18.45
CA VAL A 134 -51.98 27.02 -17.69
C VAL A 134 -51.88 28.35 -18.46
N ALA A 135 -50.72 28.65 -19.05
CA ALA A 135 -50.51 29.85 -19.86
C ALA A 135 -51.41 29.87 -21.11
N SER A 136 -51.79 28.70 -21.64
CA SER A 136 -52.68 28.61 -22.81
C SER A 136 -54.04 29.27 -22.58
N ILE A 137 -54.56 29.25 -21.35
CA ILE A 137 -55.85 29.89 -20.97
C ILE A 137 -55.78 31.40 -21.21
N TYR A 138 -54.66 32.04 -20.86
CA TYR A 138 -54.42 33.45 -21.14
C TYR A 138 -54.07 33.70 -22.62
N ALA A 139 -53.37 32.76 -23.26
CA ALA A 139 -53.03 32.90 -24.69
C ALA A 139 -54.27 32.88 -25.60
N PHE A 140 -55.35 32.19 -25.21
CA PHE A 140 -56.64 32.23 -25.94
C PHE A 140 -57.27 33.63 -25.98
N THR A 141 -57.01 34.51 -25.00
CA THR A 141 -57.55 35.88 -25.02
C THR A 141 -56.78 36.81 -25.95
N LEU A 142 -55.55 36.45 -26.33
CA LEU A 142 -54.72 37.20 -27.28
C LEU A 142 -55.00 36.78 -28.72
N SER A 143 -54.97 35.47 -28.99
CA SER A 143 -55.30 34.89 -30.29
C SER A 143 -55.66 33.41 -30.14
N PRO A 144 -56.75 32.93 -30.78
CA PRO A 144 -57.12 31.51 -30.76
C PRO A 144 -56.00 30.58 -31.25
N THR A 145 -55.22 31.00 -32.24
CA THR A 145 -54.12 30.18 -32.79
C THR A 145 -52.98 30.01 -31.79
N THR A 146 -52.61 31.05 -31.06
CA THR A 146 -51.55 31.01 -30.04
C THR A 146 -51.98 30.17 -28.83
N GLY A 147 -53.25 30.26 -28.42
CA GLY A 147 -53.81 29.40 -27.37
C GLY A 147 -53.74 27.91 -27.71
N LEU A 148 -54.14 27.54 -28.94
CA LEU A 148 -54.09 26.16 -29.43
C LEU A 148 -52.66 25.59 -29.49
N VAL A 149 -51.70 26.38 -30.00
CA VAL A 149 -50.29 25.96 -30.05
C VAL A 149 -49.70 25.78 -28.65
N ALA A 150 -49.99 26.70 -27.72
CA ALA A 150 -49.52 26.61 -26.33
C ALA A 150 -50.13 25.40 -25.60
N LEU A 151 -51.42 25.12 -25.81
CA LEU A 151 -52.12 23.98 -25.20
C LEU A 151 -51.59 22.65 -25.75
N GLY A 152 -51.44 22.53 -27.07
CA GLY A 152 -50.86 21.36 -27.72
C GLY A 152 -49.40 21.12 -27.30
N GLY A 153 -48.59 22.18 -27.28
CA GLY A 153 -47.20 22.12 -26.81
C GLY A 153 -47.10 21.66 -25.36
N GLY A 154 -47.96 22.17 -24.47
CA GLY A 154 -47.98 21.75 -23.07
C GLY A 154 -48.38 20.29 -22.88
N LEU A 155 -49.41 19.82 -23.59
CA LEU A 155 -49.82 18.41 -23.56
C LEU A 155 -48.72 17.47 -24.08
N ILE A 156 -48.02 17.85 -25.16
CA ILE A 156 -46.88 17.09 -25.70
C ILE A 156 -45.75 17.03 -24.67
N CYS A 157 -45.41 18.14 -24.02
CA CYS A 157 -44.40 18.19 -22.97
C CYS A 157 -44.77 17.31 -21.75
N ILE A 158 -46.03 17.31 -21.32
CA ILE A 158 -46.51 16.43 -20.24
C ILE A 158 -46.39 14.97 -20.65
N ALA A 159 -46.86 14.61 -21.85
CA ALA A 159 -46.79 13.25 -22.38
C ALA A 159 -45.34 12.75 -22.49
N LEU A 160 -44.43 13.61 -22.98
CA LEU A 160 -43.00 13.32 -23.03
C LEU A 160 -42.40 13.16 -21.64
N SER A 161 -42.83 13.95 -20.64
CA SER A 161 -42.33 13.81 -19.27
C SER A 161 -42.69 12.44 -18.68
N ILE A 162 -43.94 11.98 -18.87
CA ILE A 162 -44.42 10.69 -18.38
C ILE A 162 -43.68 9.55 -19.08
N PHE A 163 -43.48 9.66 -20.40
CA PHE A 163 -42.73 8.68 -21.16
C PHE A 163 -41.26 8.64 -20.72
N ALA A 164 -40.65 9.79 -20.42
CA ALA A 164 -39.25 9.91 -20.01
C ALA A 164 -38.96 9.34 -18.60
N VAL A 165 -39.97 9.07 -17.77
CA VAL A 165 -39.75 8.42 -16.46
C VAL A 165 -39.26 6.97 -16.63
N PHE A 166 -39.77 6.23 -17.61
CA PHE A 166 -39.38 4.84 -17.86
C PHE A 166 -37.88 4.66 -18.20
N PRO A 167 -37.30 5.40 -19.16
CA PRO A 167 -35.86 5.35 -19.40
C PRO A 167 -35.07 5.89 -18.20
N ALA A 168 -35.54 6.91 -17.48
CA ALA A 168 -34.87 7.41 -16.27
C ALA A 168 -34.73 6.34 -15.16
N MET A 169 -35.79 5.55 -14.93
CA MET A 169 -35.73 4.41 -14.00
C MET A 169 -34.77 3.31 -14.50
N THR A 170 -34.74 3.06 -15.80
CA THR A 170 -33.85 2.07 -16.42
C THR A 170 -32.39 2.49 -16.29
N VAL A 171 -32.08 3.76 -16.55
CA VAL A 171 -30.75 4.35 -16.36
C VAL A 171 -30.35 4.26 -14.90
N THR A 172 -31.24 4.57 -13.96
CA THR A 172 -30.95 4.44 -12.52
C THR A 172 -30.57 3.00 -12.14
N LYS A 173 -31.35 2.01 -12.58
CA LYS A 173 -31.06 0.57 -12.33
C LYS A 173 -29.74 0.14 -12.98
N ALA A 174 -29.50 0.57 -14.22
CA ALA A 174 -28.25 0.28 -14.94
C ALA A 174 -27.05 0.88 -14.21
N MET A 175 -27.16 2.12 -13.72
CA MET A 175 -26.13 2.78 -12.93
C MET A 175 -25.88 2.08 -11.60
N CYS A 176 -26.90 1.69 -10.84
CA CYS A 176 -26.71 0.89 -9.62
C CYS A 176 -26.01 -0.43 -9.90
N LYS A 177 -26.36 -1.11 -11.01
CA LYS A 177 -25.70 -2.35 -11.43
C LYS A 177 -24.24 -2.11 -11.82
N LEU A 178 -23.95 -0.97 -12.47
CA LEU A 178 -22.60 -0.55 -12.83
C LEU A 178 -21.76 -0.30 -11.57
N THR A 179 -22.27 0.46 -10.60
CA THR A 179 -21.59 0.70 -9.32
C THR A 179 -21.32 -0.61 -8.57
N ALA A 180 -22.30 -1.51 -8.51
CA ALA A 180 -22.13 -2.83 -7.90
C ALA A 180 -21.16 -3.74 -8.68
N TRP A 181 -21.02 -3.55 -10.00
CA TRP A 181 -20.04 -4.26 -10.82
C TRP A 181 -18.62 -3.73 -10.59
N ILE A 182 -18.44 -2.41 -10.59
CA ILE A 182 -17.15 -1.76 -10.27
C ILE A 182 -16.68 -2.16 -8.86
N GLY A 183 -17.58 -2.11 -7.87
CA GLY A 183 -17.25 -2.54 -6.50
C GLY A 183 -16.81 -4.01 -6.43
N ARG A 184 -17.45 -4.90 -7.20
CA ARG A 184 -17.02 -6.30 -7.32
C ARG A 184 -15.68 -6.46 -8.02
N GLN A 185 -15.38 -5.68 -9.05
CA GLN A 185 -14.08 -5.70 -9.74
C GLN A 185 -12.95 -5.26 -8.80
N ILE A 186 -13.15 -4.15 -8.06
CA ILE A 186 -12.20 -3.68 -7.04
C ILE A 186 -11.98 -4.77 -5.98
N LYS A 187 -13.07 -5.37 -5.47
CA LYS A 187 -12.98 -6.49 -4.52
C LYS A 187 -12.24 -7.69 -5.10
N SER A 188 -12.41 -7.99 -6.39
CA SER A 188 -11.74 -9.12 -7.05
C SER A 188 -10.23 -8.89 -7.25
N ILE A 189 -9.80 -7.63 -7.42
CA ILE A 189 -8.37 -7.27 -7.47
C ILE A 189 -7.72 -7.51 -6.10
N PHE A 190 -8.43 -7.18 -5.02
CA PHE A 190 -7.95 -7.42 -3.65
C PHE A 190 -8.00 -8.89 -3.24
N ILE A 191 -8.96 -9.68 -3.77
CA ILE A 191 -9.11 -11.12 -3.48
C ILE A 191 -8.42 -11.98 -4.55
N LYS A 192 -7.31 -11.50 -5.14
CA LYS A 192 -6.56 -12.32 -6.11
C LYS A 192 -5.74 -13.41 -5.38
N LYS A 193 -6.44 -14.52 -5.13
CA LYS A 193 -6.00 -15.92 -4.93
C LYS A 193 -4.66 -16.13 -4.22
N GLU A 194 -4.72 -16.50 -2.95
CA GLU A 194 -3.82 -17.54 -2.42
C GLU A 194 -3.89 -18.74 -3.38
N LYS A 195 -2.87 -18.90 -4.22
CA LYS A 195 -2.57 -20.21 -4.79
C LYS A 195 -2.18 -21.08 -3.60
N LYS A 196 -3.08 -21.96 -3.18
CA LYS A 196 -2.70 -23.16 -2.42
C LYS A 196 -1.62 -23.86 -3.23
N VAL A 197 -0.41 -23.87 -2.67
CA VAL A 197 0.73 -24.68 -3.10
C VAL A 197 0.36 -26.15 -2.92
#